data_AF-A0A427N071-F1
#
_entry.id   AF-A0A427N071-F1
#
_cell.length_a   1.000
_cell.length_b   1.000
_cell.length_c   1.000
_cell.angle_alpha   90.00
_cell.angle_beta   90.00
_cell.angle_gamma   90.00
#
_symmetry.space_group_name_H-M   'P 1'
#
loop_
_entity.id
_entity.type
_entity.pdbx_description
1 polymer ?
#
loop_
_entity_poly.entity_id
_entity_poly.type
_entity_poly.pdbx_seq_one_letter_code
_entity_poly.pdbx_strand_id
1 'polypeptide(L)'
;MKKIMSALLLTCAASALPMGVSMAQDAAQLAPIADYVKSDIKPWLSDPAIIDALKAQDATNANLSAGDIDALDKKWRAEVDGSDHSMIDGVLGNALSKFLQEKKTASGGKITEIFVMDAKGLNVGQSDVTSDYWQGDEAKFQKSFGAGKDAVFVDEIEKDESTQTLQSQASVTISDDKGTPIGAITIGVNVDAL
;
A
#
# COMPACT_ATOMS: atom_id res chain seq x y z
N MET A 1 70.46 -35.14 18.04
CA MET A 1 69.42 -34.13 18.29
C MET A 1 69.52 -33.04 17.24
N LYS A 2 68.54 -32.97 16.32
CA LYS A 2 68.11 -31.80 15.51
C LYS A 2 67.17 -32.35 14.43
N LYS A 3 65.86 -32.26 14.65
CA LYS A 3 64.85 -32.50 13.63
C LYS A 3 64.53 -31.16 12.98
N ILE A 4 64.70 -31.09 11.67
CA ILE A 4 64.28 -29.99 10.80
C ILE A 4 62.82 -30.29 10.44
N MET A 5 61.89 -29.37 10.73
CA MET A 5 60.52 -29.42 10.22
C MET A 5 60.31 -28.20 9.32
N SER A 6 60.12 -28.49 8.04
CA SER A 6 59.81 -27.54 6.98
C SER A 6 58.40 -26.97 7.13
N ALA A 7 58.28 -25.68 6.82
CA ALA A 7 57.05 -24.92 6.77
C ALA A 7 56.13 -25.39 5.64
N LEU A 8 54.83 -25.42 5.89
CA LEU A 8 53.79 -25.52 4.87
C LEU A 8 52.94 -24.25 4.94
N LEU A 9 53.02 -23.41 3.91
CA LEU A 9 52.14 -22.26 3.72
C LEU A 9 50.72 -22.76 3.44
N LEU A 10 49.76 -22.26 4.21
CA LEU A 10 48.33 -22.40 3.92
C LEU A 10 47.86 -21.08 3.28
N THR A 11 47.56 -21.12 1.99
CA THR A 11 46.96 -20.02 1.25
C THR A 11 45.46 -19.93 1.57
N CYS A 12 45.05 -18.86 2.26
CA CYS A 12 43.64 -18.49 2.39
C CYS A 12 43.14 -17.92 1.06
N ALA A 13 42.28 -18.65 0.36
CA ALA A 13 41.46 -18.09 -0.71
C ALA A 13 40.29 -17.33 -0.08
N ALA A 14 40.31 -15.99 -0.13
CA ALA A 14 39.18 -15.16 0.27
C ALA A 14 38.12 -15.20 -0.84
N SER A 15 37.01 -15.89 -0.59
CA SER A 15 35.82 -15.84 -1.43
C SER A 15 35.12 -14.50 -1.22
N ALA A 16 35.20 -13.60 -2.20
CA ALA A 16 34.42 -12.38 -2.23
C ALA A 16 32.97 -12.71 -2.61
N LEU A 17 32.04 -12.57 -1.66
CA LEU A 17 30.59 -12.61 -1.94
C LEU A 17 30.17 -11.24 -2.50
N PRO A 18 29.51 -11.18 -3.67
CA PRO A 18 29.02 -9.92 -4.21
C PRO A 18 27.74 -9.48 -3.46
N MET A 19 27.85 -8.49 -2.57
CA MET A 19 26.72 -7.86 -1.86
C MET A 19 25.96 -6.82 -2.71
N GLY A 20 25.98 -6.92 -4.04
CA GLY A 20 25.49 -5.86 -4.94
C GLY A 20 24.23 -6.18 -5.77
N VAL A 21 23.63 -7.37 -5.64
CA VAL A 21 22.66 -7.88 -6.61
C VAL A 21 21.18 -7.69 -6.19
N SER A 22 20.88 -7.52 -4.88
CA SER A 22 19.50 -7.49 -4.37
C SER A 22 18.68 -6.30 -4.89
N MET A 23 19.14 -5.06 -4.66
CA MET A 23 18.36 -3.85 -4.92
C MET A 23 17.97 -3.66 -6.40
N ALA A 24 18.82 -4.09 -7.32
CA ALA A 24 18.55 -4.00 -8.76
C ALA A 24 17.57 -5.08 -9.24
N GLN A 25 17.57 -6.25 -8.60
CA GLN A 25 16.60 -7.30 -8.90
C GLN A 25 15.21 -6.93 -8.37
N ASP A 26 15.14 -6.34 -7.18
CA ASP A 26 13.88 -5.88 -6.59
C ASP A 26 13.25 -4.78 -7.46
N ALA A 27 14.02 -3.78 -7.87
CA ALA A 27 13.53 -2.72 -8.77
C ALA A 27 13.02 -3.25 -10.12
N ALA A 28 13.66 -4.29 -10.68
CA ALA A 28 13.21 -4.91 -11.94
C ALA A 28 11.92 -5.71 -11.78
N GLN A 29 11.71 -6.36 -10.62
CA GLN A 29 10.49 -7.12 -10.33
C GLN A 29 9.30 -6.22 -10.03
N LEU A 30 9.53 -5.04 -9.45
CA LEU A 30 8.46 -4.07 -9.15
C LEU A 30 8.07 -3.20 -10.35
N ALA A 31 8.87 -3.18 -11.41
CA ALA A 31 8.63 -2.33 -12.58
C ALA A 31 7.26 -2.55 -13.25
N PRO A 32 6.76 -3.78 -13.47
CA PRO A 32 5.44 -4.01 -14.05
C PRO A 32 4.30 -3.41 -13.20
N ILE A 33 4.43 -3.46 -11.87
CA ILE A 33 3.45 -2.88 -10.95
C ILE A 33 3.47 -1.36 -11.04
N ALA A 34 4.67 -0.75 -11.04
CA ALA A 34 4.83 0.69 -11.19
C ALA A 34 4.29 1.20 -12.55
N ASP A 35 4.49 0.43 -13.62
CA ASP A 35 3.95 0.72 -14.94
C ASP A 35 2.42 0.63 -14.94
N TYR A 36 1.84 -0.43 -14.37
CA TYR A 36 0.38 -0.57 -14.22
C TYR A 36 -0.24 0.58 -13.44
N VAL A 37 0.39 1.00 -12.33
CA VAL A 37 -0.05 2.18 -11.57
C VAL A 37 -0.06 3.42 -12.46
N LYS A 38 0.99 3.61 -13.25
CA LYS A 38 1.11 4.79 -14.11
C LYS A 38 0.10 4.78 -15.27
N SER A 39 -0.12 3.64 -15.93
CA SER A 39 -0.97 3.54 -17.12
C SER A 39 -2.45 3.38 -16.79
N ASP A 40 -2.77 2.61 -15.76
CA ASP A 40 -4.13 2.14 -15.51
C ASP A 40 -4.76 2.76 -14.27
N ILE A 41 -3.97 3.24 -13.30
CA ILE A 41 -4.47 3.79 -12.03
C ILE A 41 -4.45 5.32 -12.02
N LYS A 42 -3.29 5.93 -12.28
CA LYS A 42 -3.11 7.39 -12.26
C LYS A 42 -4.15 8.18 -13.08
N PRO A 43 -4.60 7.74 -14.27
CA PRO A 43 -5.52 8.54 -15.09
C PRO A 43 -6.88 8.85 -14.45
N TRP A 44 -7.32 8.08 -13.45
CA TRP A 44 -8.62 8.30 -12.79
C TRP A 44 -8.50 8.75 -11.34
N LEU A 45 -7.30 9.04 -10.82
CA LEU A 45 -7.14 9.55 -9.45
C LEU A 45 -7.71 10.96 -9.25
N SER A 46 -7.89 11.71 -10.34
CA SER A 46 -8.56 13.00 -10.33
C SER A 46 -10.08 12.91 -10.52
N ASP A 47 -10.66 11.71 -10.48
CA ASP A 47 -12.11 11.54 -10.59
C ASP A 47 -12.81 12.28 -9.43
N PRO A 48 -13.89 13.05 -9.71
CA PRO A 48 -14.63 13.77 -8.67
C PRO A 48 -15.09 12.88 -7.51
N ALA A 49 -15.42 11.61 -7.76
CA ALA A 49 -15.82 10.68 -6.70
C ALA A 49 -14.73 10.49 -5.63
N ILE A 50 -13.45 10.57 -6.03
CA ILE A 50 -12.29 10.49 -5.12
C ILE A 50 -12.05 11.86 -4.48
N ILE A 51 -11.93 12.91 -5.30
CA ILE A 51 -11.53 14.24 -4.83
C ILE A 51 -12.54 14.83 -3.86
N ASP A 52 -13.84 14.70 -4.15
CA ASP A 52 -14.89 15.27 -3.31
C ASP A 52 -15.04 14.49 -2.00
N ALA A 53 -14.88 13.17 -2.03
CA ALA A 53 -14.91 12.34 -0.83
C ALA A 53 -13.74 12.64 0.12
N LEU A 54 -12.52 12.79 -0.42
CA LEU A 54 -11.35 13.20 0.35
C LEU A 54 -11.55 14.57 0.98
N LYS A 55 -11.93 15.58 0.17
CA LYS A 55 -12.18 16.94 0.69
C LYS A 55 -13.26 16.98 1.77
N ALA A 56 -14.33 16.19 1.61
CA ALA A 56 -15.40 16.11 2.59
C ALA A 56 -14.94 15.43 3.90
N GLN A 57 -14.20 14.33 3.80
CA GLN A 57 -13.70 13.63 4.98
C GLN A 57 -12.60 14.44 5.69
N ASP A 58 -11.65 15.02 4.97
CA ASP A 58 -10.62 15.90 5.56
C ASP A 58 -11.24 17.07 6.33
N ALA A 59 -12.31 17.68 5.79
CA ALA A 59 -13.04 18.75 6.48
C ALA A 59 -13.73 18.25 7.76
N THR A 60 -14.33 17.06 7.71
CA THR A 60 -14.98 16.43 8.87
C THR A 60 -13.96 16.05 9.93
N ASN A 61 -12.82 15.52 9.50
CA ASN A 61 -11.81 14.95 10.36
C ASN A 61 -10.76 15.98 10.82
N ALA A 62 -10.83 17.23 10.37
CA ALA A 62 -9.82 18.26 10.62
C ALA A 62 -9.38 18.38 12.09
N ASN A 63 -10.32 18.23 13.03
CA ASN A 63 -10.09 18.37 14.46
C ASN A 63 -9.92 17.05 15.22
N LEU A 64 -9.87 15.89 14.55
CA LEU A 64 -9.64 14.62 15.22
C LEU A 64 -8.24 14.60 15.85
N SER A 65 -8.23 14.29 17.15
CA SER A 65 -7.01 13.99 17.90
C SER A 65 -6.50 12.59 17.59
N ALA A 66 -5.28 12.28 18.01
CA ALA A 66 -4.76 10.91 17.93
C ALA A 66 -5.63 9.91 18.71
N GLY A 67 -6.18 10.33 19.86
CA GLY A 67 -7.09 9.48 20.65
C GLY A 67 -8.43 9.20 19.93
N ASP A 68 -8.92 10.13 19.11
CA ASP A 68 -10.12 9.91 18.32
C ASP A 68 -9.84 8.94 17.15
N ILE A 69 -8.68 9.07 16.50
CA ILE A 69 -8.21 8.16 15.45
C ILE A 69 -8.10 6.73 16.02
N ASP A 70 -7.43 6.57 17.15
CA ASP A 70 -7.30 5.27 17.82
C ASP A 70 -8.66 4.68 18.22
N ALA A 71 -9.63 5.52 18.58
CA ALA A 71 -10.97 5.09 18.94
C ALA A 71 -11.76 4.60 17.71
N LEU A 72 -11.66 5.30 16.58
CA LEU A 72 -12.24 4.87 15.30
C LEU A 72 -11.62 3.56 14.83
N ASP A 73 -10.30 3.43 14.93
CA ASP A 73 -9.59 2.20 14.56
C ASP A 73 -10.02 1.00 15.40
N LYS A 74 -10.05 1.16 16.74
CA LYS A 74 -10.53 0.11 17.65
C LYS A 74 -11.98 -0.27 17.37
N LYS A 75 -12.83 0.71 17.03
CA LYS A 75 -14.22 0.43 16.67
C LYS A 75 -14.28 -0.46 15.43
N TRP A 76 -13.60 -0.07 14.36
CA TRP A 76 -13.55 -0.86 13.13
C TRP A 76 -13.08 -2.30 13.37
N ARG A 77 -11.98 -2.47 14.09
CA ARG A 77 -11.43 -3.79 14.40
C ARG A 77 -12.40 -4.65 15.22
N ALA A 78 -13.12 -4.04 16.15
CA ALA A 78 -14.19 -4.73 16.89
C ALA A 78 -15.37 -5.12 15.98
N GLU A 79 -15.66 -4.34 14.95
CA GLU A 79 -16.68 -4.69 13.95
C GLU A 79 -16.20 -5.83 13.02
N VAL A 80 -14.91 -5.91 12.67
CA VAL A 80 -14.37 -7.01 11.83
C VAL A 80 -14.61 -8.39 12.47
N ASP A 81 -14.36 -8.51 13.78
CA ASP A 81 -14.54 -9.76 14.53
C ASP A 81 -15.96 -9.93 15.10
N GLY A 82 -16.78 -8.88 15.03
CA GLY A 82 -18.07 -8.77 15.70
C GLY A 82 -19.26 -9.13 14.80
N SER A 83 -20.47 -8.86 15.32
CA SER A 83 -21.73 -8.98 14.56
C SER A 83 -22.35 -7.62 14.20
N ASP A 84 -21.83 -6.53 14.77
CA ASP A 84 -22.18 -5.16 14.39
C ASP A 84 -21.16 -4.69 13.37
N HIS A 85 -21.62 -4.30 12.19
CA HIS A 85 -20.78 -3.82 11.09
C HIS A 85 -21.19 -2.40 10.67
N SER A 86 -21.82 -1.62 11.55
CA SER A 86 -22.40 -0.31 11.19
C SER A 86 -21.41 0.66 10.54
N MET A 87 -20.17 0.73 11.03
CA MET A 87 -19.12 1.58 10.47
C MET A 87 -18.58 0.98 9.17
N ILE A 88 -18.32 -0.33 9.16
CA ILE A 88 -17.85 -1.05 7.97
C ILE A 88 -18.85 -0.92 6.81
N ASP A 89 -20.13 -1.20 7.06
CA ASP A 89 -21.22 -1.07 6.10
C ASP A 89 -21.38 0.38 5.63
N GLY A 90 -21.21 1.35 6.53
CA GLY A 90 -21.23 2.77 6.20
C GLY A 90 -20.15 3.18 5.21
N VAL A 91 -18.92 2.71 5.43
CA VAL A 91 -17.79 2.97 4.52
C VAL A 91 -17.97 2.21 3.21
N LEU A 92 -18.20 0.90 3.24
CA LEU A 92 -18.37 0.07 2.04
C LEU A 92 -19.61 0.45 1.20
N GLY A 93 -20.66 0.99 1.83
CA GLY A 93 -21.89 1.40 1.17
C GLY A 93 -21.83 2.77 0.49
N ASN A 94 -20.78 3.56 0.73
CA ASN A 94 -20.67 4.91 0.22
C ASN A 94 -20.36 4.97 -1.30
N ALA A 95 -20.48 6.17 -1.89
CA ALA A 95 -20.31 6.35 -3.34
C ALA A 95 -18.87 6.07 -3.81
N LEU A 96 -17.86 6.43 -3.02
CA LEU A 96 -16.46 6.18 -3.34
C LEU A 96 -16.17 4.67 -3.33
N SER A 97 -16.59 3.94 -2.30
CA SER A 97 -16.43 2.48 -2.21
C SER A 97 -17.06 1.76 -3.40
N LYS A 98 -18.26 2.17 -3.83
CA LYS A 98 -18.89 1.63 -5.06
C LYS A 98 -18.05 1.88 -6.31
N PHE A 99 -17.55 3.09 -6.48
CA PHE A 99 -16.63 3.42 -7.58
C PHE A 99 -15.36 2.55 -7.54
N LEU A 100 -14.77 2.33 -6.36
CA LEU A 100 -13.59 1.47 -6.21
C LEU A 100 -13.90 -0.01 -6.50
N GLN A 101 -15.07 -0.51 -6.10
CA GLN A 101 -15.53 -1.86 -6.44
C GLN A 101 -15.70 -2.03 -7.96
N GLU A 102 -16.21 -1.01 -8.66
CA GLU A 102 -16.30 -1.01 -10.11
C GLU A 102 -14.92 -1.03 -10.77
N LYS A 103 -13.95 -0.24 -10.27
CA LYS A 103 -12.55 -0.28 -10.74
C LYS A 103 -11.91 -1.65 -10.53
N LYS A 104 -12.08 -2.24 -9.34
CA LYS A 104 -11.60 -3.59 -9.02
C LYS A 104 -12.19 -4.61 -9.99
N THR A 105 -13.51 -4.59 -10.20
CA THR A 105 -14.20 -5.52 -11.11
C THR A 105 -13.73 -5.35 -12.56
N ALA A 106 -13.64 -4.11 -13.04
CA ALA A 106 -13.21 -3.79 -14.40
C ALA A 106 -11.74 -4.17 -14.67
N SER A 107 -10.91 -4.32 -13.64
CA SER A 107 -9.52 -4.74 -13.77
C SER A 107 -9.35 -6.17 -14.32
N GLY A 108 -10.41 -6.99 -14.24
CA GLY A 108 -10.37 -8.39 -14.67
C GLY A 108 -9.46 -9.25 -13.79
N GLY A 109 -9.35 -8.95 -12.49
CA GLY A 109 -8.57 -9.72 -11.51
C GLY A 109 -7.13 -9.23 -11.30
N LYS A 110 -6.71 -8.15 -11.98
CA LYS A 110 -5.42 -7.48 -11.72
C LYS A 110 -5.40 -6.76 -10.38
N ILE A 111 -6.54 -6.24 -9.95
CA ILE A 111 -6.69 -5.57 -8.67
C ILE A 111 -7.36 -6.54 -7.69
N THR A 112 -6.70 -6.79 -6.56
CA THR A 112 -7.21 -7.63 -5.45
C THR A 112 -7.96 -6.82 -4.41
N GLU A 113 -7.58 -5.57 -4.20
CA GLU A 113 -8.21 -4.62 -3.27
C GLU A 113 -7.86 -3.18 -3.66
N ILE A 114 -8.70 -2.23 -3.28
CA ILE A 114 -8.45 -0.79 -3.42
C ILE A 114 -9.03 -0.09 -2.21
N PHE A 115 -8.28 0.85 -1.64
CA PHE A 115 -8.83 1.76 -0.64
C PHE A 115 -8.16 3.13 -0.73
N VAL A 116 -8.91 4.16 -0.36
CA VAL A 116 -8.48 5.55 -0.34
C VAL A 116 -8.46 6.02 1.10
N MET A 117 -7.38 6.67 1.50
CA MET A 117 -7.12 7.18 2.84
C MET A 117 -7.08 8.71 2.82
N ASP A 118 -7.66 9.34 3.85
CA ASP A 118 -7.65 10.80 4.04
C ASP A 118 -6.28 11.32 4.49
N ALA A 119 -6.14 12.63 4.72
CA ALA A 119 -4.88 13.24 5.13
C ALA A 119 -4.38 12.79 6.53
N LYS A 120 -5.21 12.10 7.32
CA LYS A 120 -4.85 11.49 8.61
C LYS A 120 -4.59 9.98 8.48
N GLY A 121 -4.77 9.41 7.29
CA GLY A 121 -4.63 7.97 7.03
C GLY A 121 -5.87 7.15 7.36
N LEU A 122 -7.05 7.76 7.55
CA LEU A 122 -8.29 7.03 7.79
C LEU A 122 -8.95 6.64 6.46
N ASN A 123 -9.44 5.41 6.34
CA ASN A 123 -10.12 4.96 5.13
C ASN A 123 -11.37 5.78 4.82
N VAL A 124 -11.46 6.30 3.60
CA VAL A 124 -12.58 7.11 3.06
C VAL A 124 -13.54 6.23 2.27
N GLY A 125 -13.00 5.26 1.55
CA GLY A 125 -13.75 4.29 0.79
C GLY A 125 -12.83 3.14 0.39
N GLN A 126 -13.41 1.96 0.22
CA GLN A 126 -12.68 0.72 0.00
C GLN A 126 -13.49 -0.28 -0.82
N SER A 127 -12.80 -1.17 -1.53
CA SER A 127 -13.44 -2.24 -2.29
C SER A 127 -13.78 -3.46 -1.44
N ASP A 128 -12.99 -3.68 -0.38
CA ASP A 128 -13.06 -4.84 0.51
C ASP A 128 -12.77 -4.38 1.95
N VAL A 129 -13.17 -5.16 2.95
CA VAL A 129 -12.90 -4.88 4.36
C VAL A 129 -11.39 -4.99 4.62
N THR A 130 -10.81 -3.94 5.21
CA THR A 130 -9.43 -3.92 5.72
C THR A 130 -9.39 -4.42 7.17
N SER A 131 -8.23 -4.89 7.63
CA SER A 131 -8.05 -5.33 9.03
C SER A 131 -8.33 -4.23 10.05
N ASP A 132 -8.03 -3.00 9.68
CA ASP A 132 -8.04 -1.80 10.48
C ASP A 132 -8.52 -0.60 9.64
N TYR A 133 -8.91 0.47 10.32
CA TYR A 133 -9.47 1.67 9.66
C TYR A 133 -8.42 2.75 9.47
N TRP A 134 -7.48 2.82 10.41
CA TRP A 134 -6.35 3.72 10.32
C TRP A 134 -5.19 3.00 9.63
N GLN A 135 -4.66 3.62 8.60
CA GLN A 135 -3.52 3.16 7.81
C GLN A 135 -2.36 4.15 7.88
N GLY A 136 -2.53 5.22 8.68
CA GLY A 136 -1.62 6.36 8.68
C GLY A 136 -0.27 6.05 9.32
N ASP A 137 -0.16 5.01 10.12
CA ASP A 137 1.09 4.49 10.67
C ASP A 137 1.80 3.50 9.73
N GLU A 138 1.14 3.04 8.67
CA GLU A 138 1.68 2.06 7.76
C GLU A 138 2.65 2.64 6.72
N ALA A 139 3.59 1.80 6.27
CA ALA A 139 4.58 2.17 5.25
C ALA A 139 3.90 2.66 3.96
N LYS A 140 2.77 2.05 3.58
CA LYS A 140 2.00 2.38 2.40
C LYS A 140 1.55 3.85 2.39
N PHE A 141 1.19 4.39 3.55
CA PHE A 141 0.80 5.79 3.73
C PHE A 141 2.03 6.70 3.91
N GLN A 142 2.95 6.32 4.81
CA GLN A 142 4.13 7.13 5.14
C GLN A 142 5.06 7.34 3.94
N LYS A 143 5.26 6.31 3.10
CA LYS A 143 6.14 6.36 1.93
C LYS A 143 5.44 6.86 0.66
N SER A 144 4.12 7.00 0.68
CA SER A 144 3.37 7.69 -0.39
C SER A 144 3.00 9.11 0.06
N PHE A 145 1.88 9.29 0.75
CA PHE A 145 1.39 10.58 1.21
C PHE A 145 2.44 11.36 2.01
N GLY A 146 3.11 10.70 2.96
CA GLY A 146 4.17 11.32 3.78
C GLY A 146 5.40 11.74 2.98
N ALA A 147 5.64 11.14 1.80
CA ALA A 147 6.70 11.53 0.86
C ALA A 147 6.29 12.70 -0.06
N GLY A 148 5.03 13.12 -0.02
CA GLY A 148 4.53 14.33 -0.68
C GLY A 148 3.90 14.09 -2.05
N LYS A 149 3.76 15.18 -2.81
CA LYS A 149 3.06 15.21 -4.10
C LYS A 149 3.69 14.24 -5.11
N ASP A 150 2.83 13.58 -5.88
CA ASP A 150 3.15 12.65 -6.97
C ASP A 150 3.94 11.39 -6.55
N ALA A 151 4.15 11.19 -5.24
CA ALA A 151 4.85 10.03 -4.71
C ALA A 151 4.09 8.73 -5.05
N VAL A 152 4.85 7.73 -5.47
CA VAL A 152 4.41 6.36 -5.70
C VAL A 152 5.29 5.47 -4.86
N PHE A 153 4.69 4.64 -4.04
CA PHE A 153 5.36 3.60 -3.28
C PHE A 153 4.84 2.25 -3.78
N VAL A 154 5.73 1.36 -4.17
CA VAL A 154 5.39 -0.04 -4.49
C VAL A 154 6.07 -0.87 -3.41
N ASP A 155 5.27 -1.65 -2.70
CA ASP A 155 5.76 -2.53 -1.66
C ASP A 155 6.35 -3.82 -2.25
N GLU A 156 7.03 -4.58 -1.41
CA GLU A 156 7.60 -5.86 -1.80
C GLU A 156 6.51 -6.83 -2.32
N ILE A 157 6.93 -7.77 -3.17
CA ILE A 157 6.02 -8.82 -3.64
C ILE A 157 6.01 -9.91 -2.58
N GLU A 158 4.82 -10.19 -2.06
CA GLU A 158 4.57 -11.27 -1.12
C GLU A 158 3.74 -12.37 -1.78
N LYS A 159 3.91 -13.59 -1.28
CA LYS A 159 3.10 -14.73 -1.72
C LYS A 159 2.00 -14.96 -0.70
N ASP A 160 0.75 -14.87 -1.14
CA ASP A 160 -0.39 -15.28 -0.32
C ASP A 160 -0.32 -16.80 -0.11
N GLU A 161 -0.21 -17.25 1.14
CA GLU A 161 -0.05 -18.67 1.44
C GLU A 161 -1.31 -19.49 1.13
N SER A 162 -2.49 -18.87 1.14
CA SER A 162 -3.78 -19.54 0.93
C SER A 162 -4.11 -19.75 -0.55
N THR A 163 -3.81 -18.77 -1.40
CA THR A 163 -4.08 -18.80 -2.84
C THR A 163 -2.85 -19.16 -3.67
N GLN A 164 -1.66 -19.11 -3.05
CA GLN A 164 -0.35 -19.26 -3.69
C GLN A 164 -0.08 -18.19 -4.76
N THR A 165 -0.83 -17.08 -4.78
CA THR A 165 -0.67 -15.99 -5.74
C THR A 165 0.36 -14.97 -5.26
N LEU A 166 1.10 -14.38 -6.19
CA LEU A 166 1.98 -13.26 -5.90
C LEU A 166 1.18 -11.95 -5.88
N GLN A 167 1.29 -11.21 -4.78
CA GLN A 167 0.63 -9.93 -4.58
C GLN A 167 1.66 -8.88 -4.16
N SER A 168 1.44 -7.64 -4.58
CA SER A 168 2.11 -6.47 -4.03
C SER A 168 1.07 -5.38 -3.80
N GLN A 169 1.39 -4.40 -2.96
CA GLN A 169 0.59 -3.19 -2.83
C GLN A 169 1.32 -2.01 -3.45
N ALA A 170 0.59 -1.19 -4.19
CA ALA A 170 1.08 0.10 -4.65
C ALA A 170 0.23 1.23 -4.09
N SER A 171 0.90 2.25 -3.56
CA SER A 171 0.26 3.43 -2.98
C SER A 171 0.69 4.71 -3.69
N VAL A 172 -0.27 5.61 -3.92
CA VAL A 172 -0.06 6.86 -4.67
C VAL A 172 -0.67 8.02 -3.90
N THR A 173 0.10 9.10 -3.76
CA THR A 173 -0.43 10.37 -3.25
C THR A 173 -1.48 10.94 -4.19
N ILE A 174 -2.65 11.27 -3.65
CA ILE A 174 -3.70 12.01 -4.36
C ILE A 174 -3.57 13.49 -4.00
N SER A 175 -3.55 14.34 -5.02
CA SER A 175 -3.51 15.79 -4.86
C SER A 175 -4.73 16.45 -5.49
N ASP A 176 -5.17 17.56 -4.94
CA ASP A 176 -6.22 18.38 -5.52
C ASP A 176 -5.76 19.11 -6.80
N ASP A 177 -6.67 19.88 -7.40
CA ASP A 177 -6.45 20.70 -8.59
C ASP A 177 -5.36 21.78 -8.42
N LYS A 178 -5.03 22.13 -7.17
CA LYS A 178 -3.95 23.06 -6.82
C LYS A 178 -2.63 22.36 -6.55
N GLY A 179 -2.60 21.03 -6.64
CA GLY A 179 -1.44 20.20 -6.33
C GLY A 179 -1.20 20.02 -4.82
N THR A 180 -2.19 20.33 -3.98
CA THR A 180 -2.11 20.07 -2.54
C THR A 180 -2.40 18.60 -2.28
N PRO A 181 -1.51 17.83 -1.61
CA PRO A 181 -1.83 16.47 -1.19
C PRO A 181 -3.03 16.46 -0.25
N ILE A 182 -4.03 15.62 -0.55
CA ILE A 182 -5.28 15.49 0.23
C ILE A 182 -5.57 14.05 0.66
N GLY A 183 -4.71 13.10 0.31
CA GLY A 183 -4.85 11.71 0.73
C GLY A 183 -3.95 10.79 -0.09
N ALA A 184 -4.14 9.49 0.07
CA ALA A 184 -3.49 8.48 -0.74
C ALA A 184 -4.46 7.37 -1.11
N ILE A 185 -4.17 6.68 -2.21
CA ILE A 185 -4.82 5.43 -2.58
C ILE A 185 -3.82 4.29 -2.41
N THR A 186 -4.29 3.14 -1.97
CA THR A 186 -3.57 1.87 -2.03
C THR A 186 -4.32 0.89 -2.92
N ILE A 187 -3.58 0.16 -3.73
CA ILE A 187 -4.06 -0.83 -4.67
C ILE A 187 -3.30 -2.13 -4.40
N GLY A 188 -4.01 -3.19 -4.03
CA GLY A 188 -3.47 -4.55 -4.07
C GLY A 188 -3.46 -5.04 -5.51
N VAL A 189 -2.31 -5.53 -5.96
CA VAL A 189 -2.05 -5.92 -7.34
C VAL A 189 -1.69 -7.40 -7.37
N ASN A 190 -2.47 -8.18 -8.12
CA ASN A 190 -2.15 -9.56 -8.45
C ASN A 190 -1.07 -9.57 -9.53
N VAL A 191 0.16 -9.92 -9.13
CA VAL A 191 1.33 -9.90 -10.01
C VAL A 191 1.22 -10.96 -11.10
N ASP A 192 0.58 -12.09 -10.82
CA ASP A 192 0.39 -13.17 -11.79
C ASP A 192 -0.62 -12.80 -12.90
N ALA A 193 -1.43 -11.77 -12.67
CA ALA A 193 -2.44 -11.28 -13.61
C ALA A 193 -2.02 -10.02 -14.40
N LEU A 194 -0.85 -9.44 -14.10
CA LEU A 194 -0.24 -8.31 -14.83
C LEU A 194 0.39 -8.77 -16.15
#